data_AF-A0A257ZU30-F1
#
_entry.id   AF-A0A257ZU30-F1
#
_cell.length_a   1.000
_cell.length_b   1.000
_cell.length_c   1.000
_cell.angle_alpha   90.00
_cell.angle_beta   90.00
_cell.angle_gamma   90.00
#
_symmetry.space_group_name_H-M   'P 1'
#
loop_
_entity.id
_entity.type
_entity.pdbx_description
1 polymer ?
#
loop_
_entity_poly.entity_id
_entity_poly.type
_entity_poly.pdbx_seq_one_letter_code
_entity_poly.pdbx_strand_id
1 'polypeptide(L)'
;MPRFRKLAAGDVREKAASGDLVTEADEAAERFIFAELERAFPGALLVGEEAATRDLPLFAVMAAAMVRGESAAAVIHDPVLNDSALALRGEGAWLKGSTGKSRDLRVGRPVAVAAMNGMASWQCFPEPLRTALPARFPAFASVASLRCCGQEYRLAAAGRCDFLLYGGLNPWDHAPGVLLFSEAGGHARMLDGGHYRPGYPSTGLLCAPDAESWLRIRDRLTGQQTEPAG
;
A
#
# COMPACT_ATOMS: atom_id res chain seq x y z
N MET A 1 -13.66 -23.16 33.40
CA MET A 1 -15.08 -22.74 33.30
C MET A 1 -15.19 -21.68 32.20
N PRO A 2 -16.10 -21.79 31.22
CA PRO A 2 -16.15 -20.85 30.10
C PRO A 2 -16.70 -19.49 30.55
N ARG A 3 -15.99 -18.42 30.22
CA ARG A 3 -16.28 -17.01 30.61
C ARG A 3 -17.33 -16.35 29.69
N PHE A 4 -18.43 -17.03 29.40
CA PHE A 4 -19.49 -16.45 28.57
C PHE A 4 -20.09 -15.22 29.29
N ARG A 5 -20.00 -14.02 28.67
CA ARG A 5 -20.46 -12.71 29.18
C ARG A 5 -19.66 -12.07 30.33
N LYS A 6 -18.39 -12.42 30.53
CA LYS A 6 -17.49 -11.74 31.49
C LYS A 6 -16.13 -11.42 30.85
N LEU A 7 -16.12 -10.52 29.86
CA LEU A 7 -14.88 -9.90 29.38
C LEU A 7 -14.60 -8.66 30.22
N ALA A 8 -13.40 -8.55 30.77
CA ALA A 8 -12.92 -7.31 31.38
C ALA A 8 -12.44 -6.35 30.27
N ALA A 9 -12.38 -5.05 30.55
CA ALA A 9 -11.98 -4.03 29.56
C ALA A 9 -10.55 -4.23 28.98
N GLY A 10 -9.74 -5.12 29.58
CA GLY A 10 -8.41 -5.50 29.07
C GLY A 10 -8.38 -6.73 28.15
N ASP A 11 -9.50 -7.46 28.02
CA ASP A 11 -9.63 -8.68 27.21
C ASP A 11 -10.05 -8.37 25.75
N VAL A 12 -10.30 -7.08 25.46
CA VAL A 12 -10.59 -6.56 24.13
C VAL A 12 -9.41 -5.68 23.73
N ARG A 13 -8.71 -6.02 22.64
CA ARG A 13 -7.68 -5.16 22.05
C ARG A 13 -8.14 -4.70 20.68
N GLU A 14 -8.24 -3.40 20.49
CA GLU A 14 -8.33 -2.82 19.14
C GLU A 14 -6.97 -2.95 18.45
N LYS A 15 -6.95 -3.48 17.22
CA LYS A 15 -5.85 -3.19 16.30
C LYS A 15 -5.93 -1.70 15.93
N ALA A 16 -4.80 -1.10 15.54
CA ALA A 16 -4.61 0.34 15.35
C ALA A 16 -5.43 1.03 14.23
N ALA A 17 -6.56 0.44 13.79
CA ALA A 17 -7.56 1.05 12.93
C ALA A 17 -8.95 0.76 13.52
N SER A 18 -9.73 1.80 13.82
CA SER A 18 -11.02 1.68 14.52
C SER A 18 -12.02 0.86 13.69
N GLY A 19 -12.63 -0.14 14.33
CA GLY A 19 -13.81 -0.86 13.83
C GLY A 19 -13.63 -2.35 13.53
N ASP A 20 -12.41 -2.87 13.59
CA ASP A 20 -12.12 -4.30 13.39
C ASP A 20 -11.81 -4.95 14.74
N LEU A 21 -12.86 -5.44 15.41
CA LEU A 21 -12.77 -6.10 16.72
C LEU A 21 -12.55 -7.59 16.52
N VAL A 22 -11.29 -8.02 16.44
CA VAL A 22 -10.94 -9.42 16.71
C VAL A 22 -10.87 -9.58 18.22
N THR A 23 -11.71 -10.46 18.78
CA THR A 23 -11.65 -10.73 20.21
C THR A 23 -10.62 -11.81 20.50
N GLU A 24 -10.08 -11.85 21.72
CA GLU A 24 -9.30 -13.02 22.20
C GLU A 24 -10.07 -14.33 21.97
N ALA A 25 -11.41 -14.26 21.97
CA ALA A 25 -12.28 -15.41 21.75
C ALA A 25 -12.23 -15.93 20.31
N ASP A 26 -12.08 -15.08 19.30
CA ASP A 26 -11.98 -15.51 17.89
C ASP A 26 -10.67 -16.27 17.66
N GLU A 27 -9.56 -15.72 18.16
CA GLU A 27 -8.27 -16.42 18.07
C GLU A 27 -8.23 -17.69 18.94
N ALA A 28 -8.83 -17.66 20.14
CA ALA A 28 -8.87 -18.82 21.01
C ALA A 28 -9.75 -19.93 20.44
N ALA A 29 -10.87 -19.57 19.80
CA ALA A 29 -11.73 -20.50 19.10
C ALA A 29 -11.01 -21.13 17.91
N GLU A 30 -10.35 -20.33 17.05
CA GLU A 30 -9.63 -20.85 15.90
C GLU A 30 -8.47 -21.75 16.33
N ARG A 31 -7.68 -21.36 17.34
CA ARG A 31 -6.61 -22.20 17.91
C ARG A 31 -7.14 -23.53 18.44
N PHE A 32 -8.26 -23.50 19.17
CA PHE A 32 -8.88 -24.72 19.71
C PHE A 32 -9.37 -25.63 18.58
N ILE A 33 -10.08 -25.07 17.59
CA ILE A 33 -10.60 -25.82 16.44
C ILE A 33 -9.44 -26.43 15.64
N PHE A 34 -8.37 -25.67 15.39
CA PHE A 34 -7.21 -26.16 14.64
C PHE A 34 -6.51 -27.30 15.37
N ALA A 35 -6.30 -27.17 16.68
CA ALA A 35 -5.68 -28.22 17.48
C ALA A 35 -6.52 -29.52 17.47
N GLU A 36 -7.85 -29.42 17.56
CA GLU A 36 -8.72 -30.59 17.49
C GLU A 36 -8.76 -31.21 16.09
N LEU A 37 -8.77 -30.40 15.03
CA LEU A 37 -8.77 -30.87 13.65
C LEU A 37 -7.43 -31.51 13.26
N GLU A 38 -6.30 -30.95 13.70
CA GLU A 38 -4.98 -31.55 13.47
C GLU A 38 -4.83 -32.88 14.20
N ARG A 39 -5.37 -32.99 15.43
CA ARG A 39 -5.39 -34.23 16.19
C ARG A 39 -6.26 -35.30 15.53
N ALA A 40 -7.43 -34.92 15.03
CA ALA A 40 -8.38 -35.84 14.41
C ALA A 40 -7.99 -36.22 12.97
N PHE A 41 -7.35 -35.30 12.24
CA PHE A 41 -6.98 -35.46 10.83
C PHE A 41 -5.55 -34.98 10.56
N PRO A 42 -4.52 -35.73 11.02
CA PRO A 42 -3.12 -35.36 10.80
C PRO A 42 -2.81 -35.19 9.31
N GLY A 43 -2.27 -34.03 8.93
CA GLY A 43 -1.92 -33.69 7.55
C GLY A 43 -3.03 -33.02 6.74
N ALA A 44 -4.19 -32.73 7.33
CA ALA A 44 -5.21 -31.89 6.69
C ALA A 44 -4.72 -30.44 6.54
N LEU A 45 -5.01 -29.83 5.39
CA LEU A 45 -4.82 -28.40 5.20
C LEU A 45 -5.92 -27.64 5.94
N LEU A 46 -5.53 -26.86 6.96
CA LEU A 46 -6.44 -26.03 7.75
C LEU A 46 -6.30 -24.57 7.30
N VAL A 47 -7.42 -23.94 6.96
CA VAL A 47 -7.50 -22.52 6.58
C VAL A 47 -8.50 -21.85 7.51
N GLY A 48 -8.06 -20.79 8.17
CA GLY A 48 -8.83 -20.01 9.14
C GLY A 48 -8.63 -18.54 8.83
N GLU A 49 -9.62 -17.70 9.15
CA GLU A 49 -9.59 -16.28 8.82
C GLU A 49 -8.43 -15.56 9.54
N GLU A 50 -8.19 -15.92 10.80
CA GLU A 50 -7.14 -15.31 11.62
C GLU A 50 -5.75 -15.89 11.32
N ALA A 51 -5.66 -17.16 10.90
CA ALA A 51 -4.45 -17.78 10.39
C ALA A 51 -4.09 -17.26 8.99
N ALA A 52 -5.08 -17.12 8.09
CA ALA A 52 -4.87 -16.64 6.72
C ALA A 52 -4.37 -15.18 6.68
N THR A 53 -4.74 -14.36 7.66
CA THR A 53 -4.19 -13.00 7.81
C THR A 53 -2.80 -12.98 8.45
N ARG A 54 -2.45 -13.97 9.28
CA ARG A 54 -1.09 -14.15 9.83
C ARG A 54 -0.09 -14.71 8.81
N ASP A 55 -0.55 -15.63 7.97
CA ASP A 55 0.26 -16.35 6.99
C ASP A 55 0.13 -15.78 5.56
N LEU A 56 -0.48 -14.60 5.41
CA LEU A 56 -0.57 -13.97 4.10
C LEU A 56 0.85 -13.66 3.59
N PRO A 57 1.31 -14.29 2.49
CA PRO A 57 2.66 -14.11 1.99
C PRO A 57 2.75 -12.80 1.18
N LEU A 58 2.35 -11.70 1.81
CA LEU A 58 2.20 -10.38 1.20
C LEU A 58 3.10 -9.38 1.93
N PHE A 59 4.39 -9.49 1.62
CA PHE A 59 5.42 -8.58 2.11
C PHE A 59 6.45 -8.33 1.02
N ALA A 60 7.30 -7.34 1.23
CA ALA A 60 8.39 -7.03 0.33
C ALA A 60 9.60 -6.53 1.13
N VAL A 61 10.79 -6.73 0.58
CA VAL A 61 12.03 -6.13 1.07
C VAL A 61 12.36 -4.92 0.21
N MET A 62 12.57 -3.78 0.84
CA MET A 62 12.69 -2.49 0.17
C MET A 62 14.01 -1.82 0.53
N ALA A 63 14.73 -1.31 -0.48
CA ALA A 63 15.94 -0.53 -0.25
C ALA A 63 16.13 0.52 -1.36
N ALA A 64 16.66 1.68 -0.97
CA ALA A 64 17.03 2.74 -1.89
C ALA A 64 18.46 3.21 -1.61
N ALA A 65 19.21 3.53 -2.66
CA ALA A 65 20.48 4.22 -2.57
C ALA A 65 20.24 5.73 -2.76
N MET A 66 20.79 6.54 -1.85
CA MET A 66 20.62 7.99 -1.85
C MET A 66 21.92 8.67 -2.27
N VAL A 67 21.84 9.63 -3.19
CA VAL A 67 22.96 10.49 -3.60
C VAL A 67 22.51 11.94 -3.44
N ARG A 68 23.23 12.71 -2.62
CA ARG A 68 22.93 14.14 -2.33
C ARG A 68 21.48 14.39 -1.90
N GLY A 69 20.93 13.48 -1.09
CA GLY A 69 19.57 13.62 -0.55
C GLY A 69 18.46 13.16 -1.50
N GLU A 70 18.78 12.59 -2.67
CA GLU A 70 17.79 12.08 -3.61
C GLU A 70 18.02 10.59 -3.96
N SER A 71 16.95 9.85 -4.24
CA SER A 71 17.03 8.43 -4.60
C SER A 71 17.72 8.26 -5.96
N ALA A 72 18.83 7.54 -6.01
CA ALA A 72 19.57 7.23 -7.24
C ALA A 72 19.30 5.81 -7.76
N ALA A 73 19.05 4.86 -6.84
CA ALA A 73 18.69 3.49 -7.16
C ALA A 73 17.63 2.97 -6.17
N ALA A 74 16.80 2.03 -6.61
CA ALA A 74 15.79 1.39 -5.78
C ALA A 74 15.66 -0.10 -6.10
N VAL A 75 15.35 -0.89 -5.07
CA VAL A 75 14.93 -2.28 -5.18
C VAL A 75 13.72 -2.53 -4.28
N ILE A 76 12.73 -3.22 -4.84
CA ILE A 76 11.60 -3.81 -4.13
C ILE A 76 11.55 -5.30 -4.49
N HIS A 77 12.08 -6.12 -3.60
CA HIS A 77 12.14 -7.57 -3.75
C HIS A 77 10.89 -8.21 -3.13
N ASP A 78 10.30 -9.14 -3.87
CA ASP A 78 9.23 -10.02 -3.40
C ASP A 78 9.84 -11.41 -3.16
N PRO A 79 10.02 -11.81 -1.89
CA PRO A 79 10.63 -13.11 -1.56
C PRO A 79 9.78 -14.32 -1.95
N VAL A 80 8.46 -14.11 -2.12
CA VAL A 80 7.49 -15.18 -2.39
C VAL A 80 7.50 -15.51 -3.87
N LEU A 81 7.48 -14.48 -4.72
CA LEU A 81 7.64 -14.62 -6.17
C LEU A 81 9.12 -14.78 -6.58
N ASN A 82 10.03 -14.47 -5.67
CA ASN A 82 11.48 -14.48 -5.87
C ASN A 82 11.91 -13.66 -7.10
N ASP A 83 11.43 -12.42 -7.15
CA ASP A 83 11.79 -11.44 -8.17
C ASP A 83 11.96 -10.04 -7.56
N SER A 84 12.56 -9.13 -8.32
CA SER A 84 12.87 -7.79 -7.84
C SER A 84 12.45 -6.74 -8.84
N ALA A 85 11.64 -5.78 -8.39
CA ALA A 85 11.41 -4.54 -9.12
C ALA A 85 12.56 -3.58 -8.82
N LEU A 86 13.20 -3.07 -9.86
CA LEU A 86 14.42 -2.27 -9.82
C LEU A 86 14.19 -0.96 -10.55
N ALA A 87 14.83 0.10 -10.07
CA ALA A 87 14.91 1.36 -10.79
C ALA A 87 16.26 2.03 -10.59
N LEU A 88 16.74 2.66 -11.66
CA LEU A 88 17.88 3.55 -11.66
C LEU A 88 17.43 4.87 -12.23
N ARG A 89 17.83 5.96 -11.57
CA ARG A 89 17.44 7.31 -11.97
C ARG A 89 17.84 7.59 -13.42
N GLY A 90 16.88 7.95 -14.26
CA GLY A 90 17.08 8.28 -15.68
C GLY A 90 17.25 7.08 -16.60
N GLU A 91 17.29 5.86 -16.06
CA GLU A 91 17.49 4.61 -16.81
C GLU A 91 16.20 3.76 -16.86
N GLY A 92 15.14 4.19 -16.17
CA GLY A 92 13.86 3.50 -16.12
C GLY A 92 13.76 2.46 -15.00
N ALA A 93 12.66 1.71 -15.05
CA ALA A 93 12.29 0.69 -14.08
C ALA A 93 11.99 -0.65 -14.75
N TRP A 94 12.38 -1.76 -14.12
CA TRP A 94 12.16 -3.10 -14.64
C TRP A 94 11.98 -4.14 -13.53
N LEU A 95 11.28 -5.22 -13.84
CA LEU A 95 11.17 -6.41 -13.02
C LEU A 95 12.23 -7.42 -13.47
N LYS A 96 13.02 -7.94 -12.53
CA LYS A 96 14.02 -8.98 -12.76
C LYS A 96 13.64 -10.25 -12.01
N GLY A 97 13.34 -11.31 -12.75
CA GLY A 97 13.02 -12.62 -12.18
C GLY A 97 14.24 -13.40 -11.72
N SER A 98 14.02 -14.43 -10.89
CA SER A 98 15.05 -15.36 -10.40
C SER A 98 15.87 -16.04 -11.50
N THR A 99 15.29 -16.25 -12.69
CA THR A 99 15.96 -16.83 -13.86
C THR A 99 16.82 -15.83 -14.65
N GLY A 100 16.90 -14.57 -14.20
CA GLY A 100 17.65 -13.49 -14.84
C GLY A 100 16.89 -12.74 -15.94
N LYS A 101 15.70 -13.23 -16.35
CA LYS A 101 14.83 -12.52 -17.30
C LYS A 101 14.40 -11.17 -16.72
N SER A 102 14.45 -10.14 -17.55
CA SER A 102 14.04 -8.78 -17.19
C SER A 102 12.90 -8.30 -18.09
N ARG A 103 12.01 -7.49 -17.52
CA ARG A 103 10.88 -6.86 -18.23
C ARG A 103 10.67 -5.45 -17.71
N ASP A 104 10.57 -4.49 -18.61
CA ASP A 104 10.27 -3.10 -18.27
C ASP A 104 8.96 -2.97 -17.50
N LEU A 105 8.97 -2.05 -16.53
CA LEU A 105 7.81 -1.59 -15.80
C LEU A 105 7.33 -0.29 -16.43
N ARG A 106 6.02 -0.18 -16.61
CA ARG A 106 5.35 1.01 -17.13
C ARG A 106 4.04 1.18 -16.39
N VAL A 107 3.80 2.39 -15.91
CA VAL A 107 2.50 2.74 -15.32
C VAL A 107 1.37 2.58 -16.34
N GLY A 108 0.15 2.46 -15.82
CA GLY A 108 -1.05 2.33 -16.65
C GLY A 108 -1.28 3.57 -17.52
N ARG A 109 -2.12 3.46 -18.53
CA ARG A 109 -2.55 4.65 -19.29
C ARG A 109 -3.57 5.42 -18.45
N PRO A 110 -3.59 6.76 -18.54
CA PRO A 110 -4.62 7.58 -17.89
C PRO A 110 -6.02 7.14 -18.30
N VAL A 111 -6.91 7.05 -17.32
CA VAL A 111 -8.34 6.77 -17.50
C VAL A 111 -9.18 7.85 -16.80
N ALA A 112 -10.50 7.81 -16.96
CA ALA A 112 -11.38 8.70 -16.19
C ALA A 112 -11.31 8.36 -14.69
N VAL A 113 -11.43 9.36 -13.81
CA VAL A 113 -11.36 9.18 -12.34
C VAL A 113 -12.29 8.07 -11.84
N ALA A 114 -13.53 8.05 -12.34
CA ALA A 114 -14.53 7.05 -11.96
C ALA A 114 -14.19 5.61 -12.40
N ALA A 115 -13.21 5.43 -13.29
CA ALA A 115 -12.71 4.13 -13.75
C ALA A 115 -11.39 3.72 -13.08
N MET A 116 -10.79 4.57 -12.24
CA MET A 116 -9.50 4.30 -11.61
C MET A 116 -9.62 3.35 -10.42
N ASN A 117 -8.69 2.43 -10.30
CA ASN A 117 -8.48 1.55 -9.15
C ASN A 117 -7.25 2.02 -8.38
N GLY A 118 -7.47 2.49 -7.15
CA GLY A 118 -6.42 3.03 -6.29
C GLY A 118 -6.10 2.17 -5.08
N MET A 119 -4.92 2.42 -4.51
CA MET A 119 -4.56 1.91 -3.19
C MET A 119 -4.22 3.06 -2.25
N ALA A 120 -4.77 3.04 -1.04
CA ALA A 120 -4.66 4.15 -0.11
C ALA A 120 -4.40 3.70 1.35
N SER A 121 -3.30 4.20 1.92
CA SER A 121 -3.05 4.19 3.36
C SER A 121 -3.34 5.59 3.92
N TRP A 122 -4.58 5.81 4.32
CA TRP A 122 -5.12 7.12 4.67
C TRP A 122 -5.19 7.39 6.19
N GLN A 123 -5.00 6.35 7.01
CA GLN A 123 -5.18 6.41 8.47
C GLN A 123 -4.13 7.29 9.15
N CYS A 124 -2.97 7.49 8.51
CA CYS A 124 -1.87 8.31 9.01
C CYS A 124 -1.95 9.79 8.59
N PHE A 125 -3.00 10.20 7.87
CA PHE A 125 -3.19 11.63 7.57
C PHE A 125 -3.58 12.42 8.83
N PRO A 126 -3.26 13.72 8.90
CA PRO A 126 -3.78 14.60 9.93
C PRO A 126 -5.27 14.91 9.70
N GLU A 127 -5.97 15.31 10.76
CA GLU A 127 -7.30 15.92 10.63
C GLU A 127 -7.20 17.32 9.98
N PRO A 128 -8.25 17.77 9.26
CA PRO A 128 -9.53 17.09 9.03
C PRO A 128 -9.51 16.09 7.85
N LEU A 129 -8.38 15.96 7.16
CA LEU A 129 -8.30 15.20 5.92
C LEU A 129 -8.50 13.71 6.14
N ARG A 130 -7.98 13.15 7.25
CA ARG A 130 -8.15 11.75 7.61
C ARG A 130 -9.62 11.32 7.66
N THR A 131 -10.48 12.09 8.34
CA THR A 131 -11.91 11.77 8.43
C THR A 131 -12.65 12.03 7.10
N ALA A 132 -12.20 13.02 6.31
CA ALA A 132 -12.86 13.37 5.05
C ALA A 132 -12.56 12.39 3.89
N LEU A 133 -11.39 11.75 3.86
CA LEU A 133 -10.92 10.93 2.73
C LEU A 133 -11.84 9.75 2.39
N PRO A 134 -12.31 8.91 3.34
CA PRO A 134 -13.16 7.76 3.02
C PRO A 134 -14.46 8.13 2.30
N ALA A 135 -15.05 9.27 2.66
CA ALA A 135 -16.26 9.77 2.00
C ALA A 135 -16.04 10.16 0.53
N ARG A 136 -14.79 10.33 0.10
CA ARG A 136 -14.40 10.71 -1.27
C ARG A 136 -14.04 9.50 -2.14
N PHE A 137 -13.76 8.33 -1.54
CA PHE A 137 -13.40 7.12 -2.28
C PHE A 137 -14.47 6.61 -3.26
N PRO A 138 -15.79 6.81 -3.06
CA PRO A 138 -16.80 6.45 -4.07
C PRO A 138 -16.68 7.21 -5.40
N ALA A 139 -15.80 8.21 -5.52
CA ALA A 139 -15.50 8.87 -6.78
C ALA A 139 -14.65 8.02 -7.74
N PHE A 140 -14.04 6.93 -7.26
CA PHE A 140 -13.18 6.01 -8.01
C PHE A 140 -13.88 4.66 -8.21
N ALA A 141 -13.37 3.83 -9.13
CA ALA A 141 -13.92 2.49 -9.34
C ALA A 141 -13.70 1.59 -8.12
N SER A 142 -12.51 1.67 -7.53
CA SER A 142 -12.20 1.03 -6.24
C SER A 142 -11.05 1.74 -5.55
N VAL A 143 -11.06 1.70 -4.21
CA VAL A 143 -9.93 2.09 -3.36
C VAL A 143 -9.71 0.99 -2.34
N ALA A 144 -8.54 0.38 -2.36
CA ALA A 144 -8.17 -0.72 -1.46
C ALA A 144 -6.89 -0.41 -0.68
N SER A 145 -6.46 -1.32 0.20
CA SER A 145 -5.09 -1.30 0.73
C SER A 145 -4.63 -2.73 0.94
N LEU A 146 -3.44 -3.03 0.46
CA LEU A 146 -2.73 -4.28 0.74
C LEU A 146 -2.00 -4.23 2.09
N ARG A 147 -1.94 -3.05 2.72
CA ARG A 147 -1.12 -2.77 3.90
C ARG A 147 0.36 -3.13 3.71
N CYS A 148 0.82 -3.16 2.46
CA CYS A 148 2.20 -3.43 2.07
C CYS A 148 2.57 -2.52 0.89
N CYS A 149 3.18 -1.36 1.18
CA CYS A 149 3.50 -0.38 0.16
C CYS A 149 4.43 -0.94 -0.93
N GLY A 150 5.35 -1.86 -0.59
CA GLY A 150 6.21 -2.49 -1.58
C GLY A 150 5.43 -3.24 -2.67
N GLN A 151 4.40 -3.99 -2.29
CA GLN A 151 3.55 -4.70 -3.25
C GLN A 151 2.65 -3.73 -4.03
N GLU A 152 2.12 -2.71 -3.37
CA GLU A 152 1.32 -1.65 -4.00
C GLU A 152 2.13 -0.88 -5.06
N TYR A 153 3.39 -0.51 -4.76
CA TYR A 153 4.31 0.11 -5.71
C TYR A 153 4.63 -0.80 -6.90
N ARG A 154 4.85 -2.10 -6.66
CA ARG A 154 5.09 -3.08 -7.73
C ARG A 154 3.89 -3.19 -8.68
N LEU A 155 2.67 -3.21 -8.14
CA LEU A 155 1.44 -3.24 -8.94
C LEU A 155 1.27 -1.94 -9.74
N ALA A 156 1.43 -0.79 -9.11
CA ALA A 156 1.27 0.52 -9.75
C ALA A 156 2.33 0.76 -10.84
N ALA A 157 3.60 0.47 -10.57
CA ALA A 157 4.68 0.57 -11.56
C ALA A 157 4.52 -0.43 -12.72
N ALA A 158 3.80 -1.53 -12.51
CA ALA A 158 3.44 -2.48 -13.56
C ALA A 158 2.14 -2.12 -14.31
N GLY A 159 1.50 -0.99 -13.98
CA GLY A 159 0.25 -0.54 -14.59
C GLY A 159 -0.98 -1.36 -14.21
N ARG A 160 -0.94 -2.03 -13.05
CA ARG A 160 -2.04 -2.84 -12.50
C ARG A 160 -2.84 -2.11 -11.41
N CYS A 161 -2.40 -0.91 -11.05
CA CYS A 161 -3.07 0.01 -10.14
C CYS A 161 -2.87 1.42 -10.68
N ASP A 162 -3.94 2.22 -10.71
CA ASP A 162 -3.95 3.52 -11.36
C ASP A 162 -3.34 4.60 -10.47
N PHE A 163 -3.52 4.53 -9.15
CA PHE A 163 -2.96 5.51 -8.22
C PHE A 163 -2.66 4.96 -6.83
N LEU A 164 -1.71 5.60 -6.14
CA LEU A 164 -1.37 5.31 -4.74
C LEU A 164 -1.51 6.57 -3.88
N LEU A 165 -2.03 6.44 -2.67
CA LEU A 165 -2.13 7.51 -1.68
C LEU A 165 -1.58 7.08 -0.32
N TYR A 166 -0.65 7.85 0.26
CA TYR A 166 -0.05 7.55 1.56
C TYR A 166 0.03 8.77 2.47
N GLY A 167 -0.42 8.62 3.72
CA GLY A 167 -0.30 9.67 4.74
C GLY A 167 1.00 9.61 5.53
N GLY A 168 1.41 8.41 5.93
CA GLY A 168 2.65 8.15 6.66
C GLY A 168 3.76 7.76 5.69
N LEU A 169 4.92 8.42 5.78
CA LEU A 169 5.99 8.30 4.78
C LEU A 169 7.34 7.98 5.41
N ASN A 170 7.50 6.77 5.97
CA ASN A 170 8.82 6.35 6.41
C ASN A 170 9.78 6.29 5.20
N PRO A 171 11.03 6.78 5.34
CA PRO A 171 12.00 6.79 4.26
C PRO A 171 12.19 5.44 3.57
N TRP A 172 12.28 4.35 4.33
CA TRP A 172 12.52 3.00 3.81
C TRP A 172 11.33 2.44 3.00
N ASP A 173 10.12 2.91 3.29
CA ASP A 173 8.88 2.50 2.62
C ASP A 173 8.65 3.25 1.29
N HIS A 174 9.01 4.54 1.24
CA HIS A 174 8.63 5.40 0.11
C HIS A 174 9.79 5.88 -0.76
N ALA A 175 11.02 5.96 -0.26
CA ALA A 175 12.17 6.31 -1.10
C ALA A 175 12.39 5.35 -2.28
N PRO A 176 12.33 4.01 -2.10
CA PRO A 176 12.43 3.09 -3.23
C PRO A 176 11.17 3.09 -4.10
N GLY A 177 9.99 3.17 -3.48
CA GLY A 177 8.71 3.16 -4.20
C GLY A 177 8.51 4.36 -5.11
N VAL A 178 8.80 5.57 -4.62
CA VAL A 178 8.69 6.81 -5.41
C VAL A 178 9.63 6.78 -6.61
N LEU A 179 10.88 6.34 -6.43
CA LEU A 179 11.81 6.22 -7.56
C LEU A 179 11.32 5.18 -8.56
N LEU A 180 10.94 3.99 -8.11
CA LEU A 180 10.43 2.92 -8.98
C LEU A 180 9.24 3.38 -9.82
N PHE A 181 8.25 4.01 -9.18
CA PHE A 181 7.06 4.47 -9.84
C PHE A 181 7.35 5.60 -10.84
N SER A 182 8.24 6.54 -10.47
CA SER A 182 8.62 7.66 -11.33
C SER A 182 9.39 7.20 -12.57
N GLU A 183 10.34 6.27 -12.39
CA GLU A 183 11.12 5.68 -13.49
C GLU A 183 10.30 4.73 -14.37
N ALA A 184 9.18 4.20 -13.87
CA ALA A 184 8.17 3.52 -14.68
C ALA A 184 7.29 4.49 -15.52
N GLY A 185 7.62 5.79 -15.51
CA GLY A 185 6.92 6.85 -16.24
C GLY A 185 5.77 7.50 -15.48
N GLY A 186 5.60 7.19 -14.19
CA GLY A 186 4.54 7.76 -13.35
C GLY A 186 4.85 9.14 -12.79
N HIS A 187 3.82 9.79 -12.28
CA HIS A 187 3.90 11.09 -11.60
C HIS A 187 3.67 10.94 -10.10
N ALA A 188 4.73 11.07 -9.30
CA ALA A 188 4.66 11.04 -7.84
C ALA A 188 4.97 12.42 -7.24
N ARG A 189 4.02 12.99 -6.50
CA ARG A 189 4.18 14.27 -5.79
C ARG A 189 3.44 14.26 -4.46
N MET A 190 3.93 15.11 -3.57
CA MET A 190 3.27 15.46 -2.32
C MET A 190 1.96 16.22 -2.63
N LEU A 191 0.91 16.14 -1.80
CA LEU A 191 -0.40 16.75 -2.10
C LEU A 191 -0.32 18.29 -2.31
N ASP A 192 0.67 18.95 -1.74
CA ASP A 192 0.99 20.37 -1.98
C ASP A 192 1.67 20.65 -3.35
N GLY A 193 1.91 19.61 -4.15
CA GLY A 193 2.63 19.65 -5.43
C GLY A 193 4.15 19.50 -5.30
N GLY A 194 4.68 19.46 -4.09
CA GLY A 194 6.10 19.33 -3.81
C GLY A 194 6.69 17.97 -4.20
N HIS A 195 8.01 17.93 -4.35
CA HIS A 195 8.73 16.66 -4.50
C HIS A 195 8.81 15.92 -3.17
N TYR A 196 8.65 14.60 -3.22
CA TYR A 196 8.96 13.75 -2.07
C TYR A 196 10.45 13.85 -1.72
N ARG A 197 10.75 14.05 -0.44
CA ARG A 197 12.11 14.06 0.11
C ARG A 197 12.15 13.22 1.40
N PRO A 198 12.99 12.18 1.48
CA PRO A 198 13.10 11.37 2.69
C PRO A 198 13.44 12.20 3.92
N GLY A 199 12.71 11.99 5.02
CA GLY A 199 12.94 12.67 6.29
C GLY A 199 12.31 14.06 6.42
N TYR A 200 11.58 14.53 5.40
CA TYR A 200 10.83 15.78 5.46
C TYR A 200 9.36 15.54 5.84
N PRO A 201 8.65 16.55 6.40
CA PRO A 201 7.24 16.43 6.74
C PRO A 201 6.38 16.00 5.54
N SER A 202 5.44 15.11 5.80
CA SER A 202 4.48 14.63 4.80
C SER A 202 3.26 15.54 4.73
N THR A 203 2.93 16.03 3.53
CA THR A 203 1.60 16.57 3.20
C THR A 203 0.68 15.49 2.59
N GLY A 204 1.15 14.24 2.55
CA GLY A 204 0.55 13.12 1.83
C GLY A 204 1.20 12.91 0.48
N LEU A 205 1.57 11.68 0.15
CA LEU A 205 2.12 11.30 -1.15
C LEU A 205 1.01 10.78 -2.05
N LEU A 206 0.94 11.30 -3.27
CA LEU A 206 0.06 10.81 -4.33
C LEU A 206 0.89 10.42 -5.56
N CYS A 207 0.70 9.19 -6.01
CA CYS A 207 1.25 8.65 -7.26
C CYS A 207 0.10 8.48 -8.26
N ALA A 208 0.27 8.97 -9.49
CA ALA A 208 -0.71 8.83 -10.57
C ALA A 208 -0.01 8.59 -11.92
N PRO A 209 -0.72 8.18 -12.98
CA PRO A 209 -0.09 7.83 -14.26
C PRO A 209 0.61 9.03 -14.92
N ASP A 210 0.07 10.23 -14.74
CA ASP A 210 0.62 11.49 -15.23
C ASP A 210 0.21 12.68 -14.33
N ALA A 211 0.72 13.87 -14.66
CA ALA A 211 0.46 15.10 -13.90
C ALA A 211 -1.02 15.52 -13.94
N GLU A 212 -1.73 15.28 -15.05
CA GLU A 212 -3.12 15.67 -15.20
C GLU A 212 -4.04 14.78 -14.34
N SER A 213 -3.81 13.47 -14.37
CA SER A 213 -4.46 12.49 -13.50
C SER A 213 -4.17 12.81 -12.04
N TRP A 214 -2.92 13.14 -11.72
CA TRP A 214 -2.52 13.55 -10.37
C TRP A 214 -3.36 14.72 -9.85
N LEU A 215 -3.50 15.78 -10.64
CA LEU A 215 -4.32 16.95 -10.29
C LEU A 215 -5.79 16.56 -10.09
N ARG A 216 -6.38 15.82 -11.03
CA ARG A 216 -7.78 15.37 -10.94
C ARG A 216 -8.03 14.52 -9.70
N ILE A 217 -7.12 13.61 -9.35
CA ILE A 217 -7.23 12.76 -8.17
C ILE A 217 -7.07 13.59 -6.90
N ARG A 218 -6.04 14.44 -6.83
CA ARG A 218 -5.81 15.33 -5.68
C ARG A 218 -7.03 16.21 -5.42
N ASP A 219 -7.57 16.84 -6.45
CA ASP A 219 -8.69 17.77 -6.31
C ASP A 219 -9.94 17.06 -5.77
N ARG A 220 -10.19 15.83 -6.23
CA ARG A 220 -11.24 14.96 -5.67
C ARG A 220 -10.98 14.55 -4.23
N LEU A 221 -9.74 14.18 -3.90
CA LEU A 221 -9.34 13.71 -2.58
C LEU A 221 -9.20 14.81 -1.54
N THR A 222 -8.94 16.05 -1.94
CA THR A 222 -8.72 17.19 -1.02
C THR A 222 -9.93 18.13 -0.99
N GLY A 223 -10.76 18.13 -2.02
CA GLY A 223 -11.86 19.08 -2.18
C GLY A 223 -11.41 20.47 -2.66
N GLN A 224 -10.15 20.62 -3.05
CA GLN A 224 -9.63 21.84 -3.69
C GLN A 224 -9.85 21.72 -5.20
N GLN A 225 -10.35 22.77 -5.85
CA GLN A 225 -10.31 22.87 -7.31
C GLN A 225 -9.10 23.71 -7.68
N THR A 226 -8.16 23.15 -8.43
CA THR A 226 -7.17 23.98 -9.11
C THR A 226 -7.79 24.55 -10.39
N GLU A 227 -7.85 25.87 -10.51
CA GLU A 227 -8.11 26.48 -11.82
C GLU A 227 -6.94 26.15 -12.77
N PRO A 228 -7.21 25.82 -14.04
CA PRO A 228 -6.14 25.58 -15.00
C PRO A 228 -5.31 26.87 -15.15
N ALA A 229 -3.98 26.73 -15.09
CA ALA A 229 -3.08 27.82 -15.44
C ALA A 229 -3.37 28.20 -16.91
N GLY A 230 -3.79 29.45 -17.12
CA GLY A 230 -4.13 30.01 -18.43
C GLY A 230 -2.94 30.20 -19.36
#